data_AF-A0AAV4K6K4-F1
#
_entry.id   AF-A0AAV4K6K4-F1
#
_cell.length_a   1.000
_cell.length_b   1.000
_cell.length_c   1.000
_cell.angle_alpha   90.00
_cell.angle_beta   90.00
_cell.angle_gamma   90.00
#
_symmetry.space_group_name_H-M   'P 1'
#
loop_
_entity.id
_entity.type
_entity.pdbx_description
1 polymer ?
#
loop_
_entity_poly.entity_id
_entity_poly.type
_entity_poly.pdbx_seq_one_letter_code
_entity_poly.pdbx_strand_id
1 'polypeptide(L)'
;MSPTENPPYRANQANENDNNKNREYKEIDRRIKATYVAASTAQKTKLYDMYSRFLRWATDRLKEDGIVAFVSNSSFIDSRTFDGFRKEVVKDFDHIYILDMKGNANTSGERRKREGGNVFNDQIKVGVAVYFLVRSTAGKRKSKDTKIWYHAVPDFWRAREKLEWLKTTKFEDIEFDHIRPDAKHNWLGQVDEENDWNEFLPVADKDTKQAKSLGQERAIFKLYSLGVVTNRDEWVYSRAEDELADKVRYFIGRYNEIIKLPLGDLMSRNWEGDIKMTRATIADAQSRKSYSLEKNSIVPSLYRPFDVLKMYFSKNLNEMQYQMPSVFPKGVGENVVIALSGSPAAKPFQVLATDILPSLDLLEKTQCLPFYRYTMNGERLNNITDYALKAFQTHYADTSISREDIFHYVYAVLHHPAYREKYALNLRQEFPRIPFYPEFGSWAAWGRELMALHIGFESVAPYPLKRTDEPPKNDTPEALALAKKARLKVQRDAAKQPTGAVELDGLTTLAGIPAAAWAYKLGNRSALEWVLERHKETTPKDATIREKFNTYRFADHKERVIDLLARVTTVSVETVRIVGEMPAETM
;
A
#
# COMPACT_ATOMS: atom_id res chain seq x y z
N MET A 1 -18.89 -39.04 -3.61
CA MET A 1 -18.24 -38.35 -4.74
C MET A 1 -17.33 -37.28 -4.17
N SER A 2 -16.03 -37.39 -4.44
CA SER A 2 -15.06 -36.36 -4.11
C SER A 2 -15.22 -35.19 -5.09
N PRO A 3 -15.46 -33.95 -4.63
CA PRO A 3 -15.57 -32.80 -5.52
C PRO A 3 -14.20 -32.49 -6.15
N THR A 4 -14.16 -32.41 -7.48
CA THR A 4 -12.98 -32.13 -8.31
C THR A 4 -13.36 -31.06 -9.35
N GLU A 5 -13.02 -29.79 -9.11
CA GLU A 5 -13.45 -28.66 -9.96
C GLU A 5 -12.45 -27.49 -9.97
N ASN A 6 -12.59 -26.59 -10.95
CA ASN A 6 -11.99 -25.26 -10.99
C ASN A 6 -13.07 -24.19 -10.70
N PRO A 7 -13.24 -23.74 -9.44
CA PRO A 7 -14.29 -22.80 -9.08
C PRO A 7 -14.04 -21.40 -9.65
N PRO A 8 -15.08 -20.61 -10.00
CA PRO A 8 -14.94 -19.28 -10.56
C PRO A 8 -14.26 -18.31 -9.58
N TYR A 9 -13.47 -17.35 -10.09
CA TYR A 9 -12.73 -16.35 -9.30
C TYR A 9 -13.38 -14.97 -9.41
N ARG A 10 -14.03 -14.46 -8.35
CA ARG A 10 -14.61 -13.11 -8.37
C ARG A 10 -14.86 -12.55 -6.96
N ALA A 11 -13.92 -11.75 -6.44
CA ALA A 11 -14.05 -11.17 -5.11
C ALA A 11 -14.96 -9.92 -5.05
N ASN A 12 -14.86 -8.99 -6.01
CA ASN A 12 -15.59 -7.71 -6.05
C ASN A 12 -15.83 -7.23 -7.49
N GLN A 13 -16.74 -6.27 -7.68
CA GLN A 13 -16.85 -5.49 -8.92
C GLN A 13 -15.68 -4.49 -9.05
N ALA A 14 -15.28 -4.15 -10.27
CA ALA A 14 -14.12 -3.28 -10.53
C ALA A 14 -14.43 -1.80 -10.29
N ASN A 15 -15.66 -1.38 -10.58
CA ASN A 15 -16.17 -0.03 -10.39
C ASN A 15 -17.62 -0.09 -9.87
N GLU A 16 -18.02 0.86 -9.01
CA GLU A 16 -19.41 0.99 -8.57
C GLU A 16 -20.33 1.43 -9.72
N ASN A 17 -19.80 2.09 -10.74
CA ASN A 17 -20.55 2.48 -11.93
C ASN A 17 -21.09 1.28 -12.73
N ASP A 18 -20.44 0.11 -12.63
CA ASP A 18 -20.77 -1.08 -13.44
C ASP A 18 -22.04 -1.81 -12.96
N ASN A 19 -22.54 -1.49 -11.75
CA ASN A 19 -23.70 -2.09 -11.09
C ASN A 19 -23.77 -3.64 -11.21
N ASN A 20 -22.63 -4.33 -11.00
CA ASN A 20 -22.47 -5.77 -11.27
C ASN A 20 -21.97 -6.54 -10.02
N LYS A 21 -22.75 -6.45 -8.94
CA LYS A 21 -22.43 -7.08 -7.64
C LYS A 21 -22.57 -8.60 -7.68
N ASN A 22 -21.79 -9.30 -6.86
CA ASN A 22 -21.88 -10.75 -6.71
C ASN A 22 -23.24 -11.17 -6.14
N ARG A 23 -23.76 -12.31 -6.60
CA ARG A 23 -24.98 -12.91 -6.04
C ARG A 23 -24.75 -13.35 -4.60
N GLU A 24 -25.77 -13.17 -3.76
CA GLU A 24 -25.80 -13.66 -2.38
C GLU A 24 -26.25 -15.12 -2.35
N TYR A 25 -25.54 -15.96 -1.57
CA TYR A 25 -25.89 -17.37 -1.36
C TYR A 25 -26.13 -17.60 0.12
N LYS A 26 -27.33 -17.24 0.58
CA LYS A 26 -27.68 -17.09 2.00
C LYS A 26 -27.16 -18.21 2.92
N GLU A 27 -27.34 -19.47 2.53
CA GLU A 27 -26.99 -20.60 3.39
C GLU A 27 -25.47 -20.86 3.47
N ILE A 28 -24.76 -20.78 2.34
CA ILE A 28 -23.29 -20.93 2.35
C ILE A 28 -22.63 -19.71 2.99
N ASP A 29 -23.15 -18.51 2.74
CA ASP A 29 -22.66 -17.29 3.39
C ASP A 29 -22.88 -17.35 4.91
N ARG A 30 -23.98 -17.96 5.39
CA ARG A 30 -24.22 -18.24 6.81
C ARG A 30 -23.17 -19.20 7.39
N ARG A 31 -22.84 -20.28 6.68
CA ARG A 31 -21.81 -21.25 7.09
C ARG A 31 -20.41 -20.61 7.14
N ILE A 32 -20.04 -19.82 6.14
CA ILE A 32 -18.79 -19.03 6.12
C ILE A 32 -18.74 -18.07 7.32
N LYS A 33 -19.86 -17.38 7.60
CA LYS A 33 -19.95 -16.46 8.73
C LYS A 33 -19.74 -17.16 10.08
N ALA A 34 -20.33 -18.35 10.24
CA ALA A 34 -20.24 -19.15 11.46
C ALA A 34 -18.87 -19.83 11.66
N THR A 35 -18.08 -19.98 10.60
CA THR A 35 -16.77 -20.66 10.63
C THR A 35 -15.64 -19.67 10.37
N TYR A 36 -15.28 -19.44 9.11
CA TYR A 36 -14.10 -18.67 8.70
C TYR A 36 -14.10 -17.23 9.23
N VAL A 37 -15.26 -16.54 9.21
CA VAL A 37 -15.36 -15.15 9.67
C VAL A 37 -15.32 -15.06 11.19
N ALA A 38 -15.91 -16.02 11.90
CA ALA A 38 -15.89 -16.06 13.36
C ALA A 38 -14.50 -16.36 13.91
N ALA A 39 -13.73 -17.17 13.20
CA ALA A 39 -12.35 -17.52 13.53
C ALA A 39 -11.32 -16.45 13.14
N SER A 40 -11.67 -15.49 12.28
CA SER A 40 -10.75 -14.47 11.75
C SER A 40 -10.62 -13.25 12.65
N THR A 41 -9.41 -12.72 12.75
CA THR A 41 -9.08 -11.45 13.42
C THR A 41 -9.01 -10.26 12.45
N ALA A 42 -9.16 -10.51 11.14
CA ALA A 42 -9.02 -9.52 10.08
C ALA A 42 -10.34 -8.79 9.75
N GLN A 43 -10.24 -7.69 9.00
CA GLN A 43 -11.41 -6.92 8.54
C GLN A 43 -12.14 -7.67 7.40
N LYS A 44 -13.48 -7.79 7.52
CA LYS A 44 -14.33 -8.86 6.96
C LYS A 44 -14.74 -8.71 5.48
N THR A 45 -13.83 -8.35 4.56
CA THR A 45 -14.23 -8.00 3.17
C THR A 45 -14.04 -9.09 2.11
N LYS A 46 -13.13 -10.07 2.29
CA LYS A 46 -12.72 -11.00 1.21
C LYS A 46 -13.12 -12.47 1.38
N LEU A 47 -13.72 -12.85 2.51
CA LEU A 47 -14.05 -14.26 2.81
C LEU A 47 -15.21 -14.83 2.00
N TYR A 48 -15.97 -13.97 1.30
CA TYR A 48 -17.11 -14.36 0.46
C TYR A 48 -16.74 -14.49 -1.03
N ASP A 49 -15.45 -14.60 -1.37
CA ASP A 49 -15.04 -14.97 -2.73
C ASP A 49 -15.63 -16.34 -3.10
N MET A 50 -15.89 -16.56 -4.38
CA MET A 50 -16.58 -17.74 -4.88
C MET A 50 -15.82 -19.03 -4.55
N TYR A 51 -14.50 -19.07 -4.63
CA TYR A 51 -13.75 -20.27 -4.27
C TYR A 51 -13.87 -20.62 -2.77
N SER A 52 -13.99 -19.63 -1.87
CA SER A 52 -14.25 -19.87 -0.44
C SER A 52 -15.64 -20.47 -0.21
N ARG A 53 -16.64 -20.04 -1.00
CA ARG A 53 -18.00 -20.61 -1.02
C ARG A 53 -17.99 -22.06 -1.50
N PHE A 54 -17.29 -22.33 -2.60
CA PHE A 54 -17.13 -23.68 -3.13
C PHE A 54 -16.41 -24.60 -2.14
N LEU A 55 -15.35 -24.12 -1.47
CA LEU A 55 -14.67 -24.93 -0.46
C LEU A 55 -15.57 -25.20 0.74
N ARG A 56 -16.26 -24.19 1.29
CA ARG A 56 -17.16 -24.42 2.42
C ARG A 56 -18.24 -25.42 2.07
N TRP A 57 -18.82 -25.29 0.86
CA TRP A 57 -19.80 -26.24 0.34
C TRP A 57 -19.22 -27.65 0.19
N ALA A 58 -18.03 -27.78 -0.41
CA ALA A 58 -17.36 -29.06 -0.61
C ALA A 58 -17.03 -29.75 0.73
N THR A 59 -16.49 -29.00 1.69
CA THR A 59 -16.14 -29.50 3.03
C THR A 59 -17.38 -29.93 3.82
N ASP A 60 -18.50 -29.23 3.66
CA ASP A 60 -19.78 -29.57 4.29
C ASP A 60 -20.47 -30.76 3.60
N ARG A 61 -20.25 -30.93 2.29
CA ARG A 61 -20.80 -32.04 1.49
C ARG A 61 -19.99 -33.33 1.66
N LEU A 62 -18.70 -33.20 1.96
CA LEU A 62 -17.80 -34.31 2.27
C LEU A 62 -18.27 -34.98 3.57
N LYS A 63 -18.46 -36.30 3.53
CA LYS A 63 -18.85 -37.10 4.69
C LYS A 63 -17.62 -37.33 5.60
N GLU A 64 -17.53 -38.51 6.22
CA GLU A 64 -16.45 -38.83 7.15
C GLU A 64 -15.10 -39.05 6.45
N ASP A 65 -15.07 -39.79 5.33
CA ASP A 65 -13.87 -40.03 4.54
C ASP A 65 -13.95 -39.37 3.16
N GLY A 66 -12.83 -38.79 2.72
CA GLY A 66 -12.65 -38.39 1.34
C GLY A 66 -11.64 -37.27 1.12
N ILE A 67 -11.56 -36.83 -0.14
CA ILE A 67 -10.59 -35.84 -0.59
C ILE A 67 -11.35 -34.71 -1.29
N VAL A 68 -10.98 -33.46 -0.99
CA VAL A 68 -11.33 -32.29 -1.81
C VAL A 68 -10.10 -31.90 -2.59
N ALA A 69 -10.19 -31.81 -3.91
CA ALA A 69 -9.06 -31.46 -4.78
C ALA A 69 -9.46 -30.32 -5.72
N PHE A 70 -8.81 -29.16 -5.55
CA PHE A 70 -9.15 -27.94 -6.30
C PHE A 70 -7.92 -27.24 -6.85
N VAL A 71 -8.16 -26.48 -7.92
CA VAL A 71 -7.25 -25.45 -8.43
C VAL A 71 -7.93 -24.11 -8.21
N SER A 72 -7.35 -23.24 -7.37
CA SER A 72 -7.95 -21.94 -7.09
C SER A 72 -6.93 -20.84 -6.82
N ASN A 73 -7.41 -19.64 -6.52
CA ASN A 73 -6.58 -18.51 -6.14
C ASN A 73 -5.74 -18.85 -4.90
N SER A 74 -4.41 -18.71 -4.98
CA SER A 74 -3.48 -19.06 -3.90
C SER A 74 -3.53 -18.14 -2.68
N SER A 75 -4.33 -17.06 -2.70
CA SER A 75 -4.33 -16.05 -1.64
C SER A 75 -4.71 -16.58 -0.25
N PHE A 76 -5.35 -17.75 -0.13
CA PHE A 76 -5.67 -18.33 1.18
C PHE A 76 -4.43 -18.79 1.96
N ILE A 77 -3.31 -19.02 1.27
CA ILE A 77 -2.06 -19.53 1.85
C ILE A 77 -1.41 -18.46 2.75
N ASP A 78 -1.27 -17.23 2.26
CA ASP A 78 -0.48 -16.17 2.93
C ASP A 78 -1.27 -14.89 3.27
N SER A 79 -2.48 -14.70 2.74
CA SER A 79 -3.23 -13.46 2.99
C SER A 79 -3.75 -13.41 4.43
N ARG A 80 -3.61 -12.22 5.05
CA ARG A 80 -4.14 -11.93 6.39
C ARG A 80 -5.65 -12.16 6.52
N THR A 81 -6.43 -11.97 5.46
CA THR A 81 -7.90 -12.14 5.51
C THR A 81 -8.36 -13.60 5.57
N PHE A 82 -7.44 -14.56 5.42
CA PHE A 82 -7.71 -15.99 5.42
C PHE A 82 -7.17 -16.70 6.68
N ASP A 83 -6.77 -15.95 7.71
CA ASP A 83 -6.36 -16.50 9.02
C ASP A 83 -7.42 -17.43 9.62
N GLY A 84 -8.68 -16.98 9.67
CA GLY A 84 -9.80 -17.79 10.15
C GLY A 84 -10.12 -18.98 9.25
N PHE A 85 -9.93 -18.83 7.93
CA PHE A 85 -10.06 -19.94 7.00
C PHE A 85 -9.01 -21.02 7.26
N ARG A 86 -7.73 -20.65 7.37
CA ARG A 86 -6.62 -21.56 7.66
C ARG A 86 -6.84 -22.29 8.98
N LYS A 87 -7.28 -21.56 10.01
CA LYS A 87 -7.64 -22.14 11.31
C LYS A 87 -8.71 -23.23 11.20
N GLU A 88 -9.78 -22.99 10.45
CA GLU A 88 -10.89 -23.94 10.34
C GLU A 88 -10.55 -25.12 9.42
N VAL A 89 -9.83 -24.90 8.32
CA VAL A 89 -9.41 -26.00 7.42
C VAL A 89 -8.47 -26.97 8.15
N VAL A 90 -7.56 -26.48 9.01
CA VAL A 90 -6.73 -27.34 9.85
C VAL A 90 -7.57 -28.21 10.78
N LYS A 91 -8.71 -27.73 11.28
CA LYS A 91 -9.61 -28.55 12.11
C LYS A 91 -10.41 -29.58 11.29
N ASP A 92 -10.76 -29.22 10.05
CA ASP A 92 -11.68 -29.99 9.22
C ASP A 92 -11.02 -31.18 8.51
N PHE A 93 -9.69 -31.20 8.38
CA PHE A 93 -8.92 -32.17 7.58
C PHE A 93 -7.66 -32.68 8.32
N ASP A 94 -7.21 -33.88 7.96
CA ASP A 94 -6.07 -34.58 8.57
C ASP A 94 -4.76 -34.34 7.81
N HIS A 95 -4.85 -34.27 6.47
CA HIS A 95 -3.73 -33.90 5.61
C HIS A 95 -4.13 -32.80 4.63
N ILE A 96 -3.25 -31.82 4.47
CA ILE A 96 -3.42 -30.70 3.57
C ILE A 96 -2.17 -30.65 2.68
N TYR A 97 -2.32 -30.98 1.40
CA TYR A 97 -1.23 -30.86 0.42
C TYR A 97 -1.46 -29.65 -0.46
N ILE A 98 -0.44 -28.81 -0.63
CA ILE A 98 -0.51 -27.55 -1.37
C ILE A 98 0.65 -27.49 -2.35
N LEU A 99 0.32 -27.31 -3.63
CA LEU A 99 1.24 -26.94 -4.69
C LEU A 99 0.97 -25.49 -5.08
N ASP A 100 1.82 -24.58 -4.61
CA ASP A 100 1.77 -23.16 -4.96
C ASP A 100 2.41 -22.93 -6.32
N MET A 101 1.57 -22.68 -7.32
CA MET A 101 1.98 -22.42 -8.69
C MET A 101 2.39 -20.96 -8.90
N LYS A 102 2.38 -20.11 -7.86
CA LYS A 102 2.71 -18.67 -7.93
C LYS A 102 1.89 -17.97 -9.03
N GLY A 103 2.51 -17.04 -9.77
CA GLY A 103 1.90 -16.36 -10.92
C GLY A 103 1.03 -15.16 -10.55
N ASN A 104 1.18 -14.58 -9.35
CA ASN A 104 0.42 -13.40 -8.95
C ASN A 104 0.97 -12.12 -9.60
N ALA A 105 0.37 -11.73 -10.71
CA ALA A 105 0.72 -10.53 -11.47
C ALA A 105 0.26 -9.20 -10.84
N ASN A 106 -0.52 -9.24 -9.76
CA ASN A 106 -0.89 -8.03 -9.00
C ASN A 106 0.24 -7.56 -8.05
N THR A 107 1.32 -8.33 -7.93
CA THR A 107 2.53 -7.95 -7.20
C THR A 107 3.43 -7.03 -8.04
N SER A 108 4.49 -6.47 -7.45
CA SER A 108 5.43 -5.58 -8.17
C SER A 108 6.88 -5.84 -7.77
N GLY A 109 7.82 -5.29 -8.53
CA GLY A 109 9.27 -5.38 -8.26
C GLY A 109 9.81 -6.81 -8.32
N GLU A 110 10.76 -7.12 -7.42
CA GLU A 110 11.37 -8.47 -7.34
C GLU A 110 10.34 -9.56 -7.05
N ARG A 111 9.34 -9.27 -6.20
CA ARG A 111 8.25 -10.23 -5.94
C ARG A 111 7.56 -10.62 -7.25
N ARG A 112 7.21 -9.65 -8.09
CA ARG A 112 6.56 -9.94 -9.38
C ARG A 112 7.44 -10.81 -10.29
N LYS A 113 8.75 -10.58 -10.28
CA LYS A 113 9.69 -11.40 -11.05
C LYS A 113 9.71 -12.84 -10.54
N ARG A 114 9.84 -13.02 -9.22
CA ARG A 114 9.83 -14.33 -8.55
C ARG A 114 8.55 -15.12 -8.84
N GLU A 115 7.40 -14.45 -8.86
CA GLU A 115 6.10 -15.08 -9.17
C GLU A 115 6.06 -15.74 -10.56
N GLY A 116 6.81 -15.24 -11.54
CA GLY A 116 6.88 -15.82 -12.89
C GLY A 116 5.56 -15.76 -13.68
N GLY A 117 5.38 -16.68 -14.64
CA GLY A 117 4.16 -16.78 -15.44
C GLY A 117 3.03 -17.51 -14.71
N ASN A 118 1.78 -17.27 -15.09
CA ASN A 118 0.60 -17.90 -14.53
C ASN A 118 0.20 -19.16 -15.32
N VAL A 119 -0.17 -20.23 -14.63
CA VAL A 119 -0.53 -21.54 -15.24
C VAL A 119 -1.75 -21.48 -16.16
N PHE A 120 -2.61 -20.46 -16.04
CA PHE A 120 -3.69 -20.19 -17.00
C PHE A 120 -3.20 -19.32 -18.18
N ASN A 121 -2.00 -19.61 -18.70
CA ASN A 121 -1.38 -18.91 -19.83
C ASN A 121 -1.36 -17.37 -19.69
N ASP A 122 -1.07 -16.87 -18.48
CA ASP A 122 -1.05 -15.44 -18.17
C ASP A 122 -2.38 -14.68 -18.45
N GLN A 123 -3.50 -15.39 -18.62
CA GLN A 123 -4.83 -14.79 -18.84
C GLN A 123 -5.44 -14.20 -17.57
N ILE A 124 -4.95 -14.61 -16.40
CA ILE A 124 -5.38 -14.08 -15.09
C ILE A 124 -4.21 -13.47 -14.34
N LYS A 125 -4.52 -12.56 -13.41
CA LYS A 125 -3.52 -11.82 -12.62
C LYS A 125 -3.32 -12.35 -11.20
N VAL A 126 -4.16 -13.26 -10.72
CA VAL A 126 -4.07 -13.83 -9.36
C VAL A 126 -3.13 -15.02 -9.33
N GLY A 127 -2.47 -15.27 -8.20
CA GLY A 127 -1.69 -16.49 -8.02
C GLY A 127 -2.58 -17.72 -7.96
N VAL A 128 -2.02 -18.90 -8.25
CA VAL A 128 -2.79 -20.16 -8.35
C VAL A 128 -2.17 -21.21 -7.46
N ALA A 129 -3.01 -21.97 -6.76
CA ALA A 129 -2.61 -23.15 -6.01
C ALA A 129 -3.44 -24.36 -6.43
N VAL A 130 -2.78 -25.52 -6.54
CA VAL A 130 -3.43 -26.83 -6.60
C VAL A 130 -3.33 -27.43 -5.20
N TYR A 131 -4.44 -27.91 -4.64
CA TYR A 131 -4.40 -28.44 -3.28
C TYR A 131 -5.37 -29.59 -3.07
N PHE A 132 -4.99 -30.46 -2.13
CA PHE A 132 -5.70 -31.66 -1.74
C PHE A 132 -5.94 -31.62 -0.23
N LEU A 133 -7.21 -31.63 0.17
CA LEU A 133 -7.63 -31.66 1.56
C LEU A 133 -8.21 -33.05 1.85
N VAL A 134 -7.51 -33.81 2.69
CA VAL A 134 -7.82 -35.22 2.96
C VAL A 134 -8.42 -35.36 4.35
N ARG A 135 -9.58 -36.03 4.41
CA ARG A 135 -10.23 -36.42 5.64
C ARG A 135 -10.29 -37.95 5.73
N SER A 136 -9.86 -38.52 6.85
CA SER A 136 -9.85 -39.96 7.10
C SER A 136 -10.23 -40.30 8.54
N THR A 137 -11.07 -41.32 8.69
CA THR A 137 -11.54 -41.91 9.96
C THR A 137 -10.59 -42.96 10.53
N ALA A 138 -9.55 -43.36 9.78
CA ALA A 138 -8.62 -44.42 10.15
C ALA A 138 -7.76 -44.08 11.40
N GLY A 139 -7.68 -42.80 11.78
CA GLY A 139 -7.10 -42.34 13.03
C GLY A 139 -8.15 -41.61 13.87
N LYS A 140 -8.29 -41.94 15.16
CA LYS A 140 -9.20 -41.23 16.08
C LYS A 140 -8.90 -39.71 16.03
N ARG A 141 -9.83 -38.96 15.44
CA ARG A 141 -9.73 -37.54 15.07
C ARG A 141 -9.22 -36.67 16.23
N LYS A 142 -7.98 -36.20 16.13
CA LYS A 142 -7.46 -35.11 16.97
C LYS A 142 -7.05 -33.97 16.05
N SER A 143 -7.81 -32.87 16.06
CA SER A 143 -7.54 -31.67 15.27
C SER A 143 -6.18 -31.00 15.53
N LYS A 144 -5.40 -31.50 16.49
CA LYS A 144 -4.05 -31.02 16.82
C LYS A 144 -2.93 -31.68 16.00
N ASP A 145 -3.23 -32.74 15.24
CA ASP A 145 -2.22 -33.54 14.53
C ASP A 145 -2.26 -33.39 13.00
N THR A 146 -3.02 -32.42 12.48
CA THR A 146 -3.14 -32.17 11.04
C THR A 146 -1.80 -31.83 10.42
N LYS A 147 -1.44 -32.53 9.34
CA LYS A 147 -0.16 -32.33 8.62
C LYS A 147 -0.38 -31.46 7.40
N ILE A 148 0.36 -30.36 7.32
CA ILE A 148 0.34 -29.44 6.18
C ILE A 148 1.63 -29.62 5.39
N TRP A 149 1.48 -30.02 4.14
CA TRP A 149 2.55 -30.28 3.18
C TRP A 149 2.49 -29.22 2.09
N TYR A 150 3.56 -28.45 1.96
CA TYR A 150 3.63 -27.33 1.03
C TYR A 150 4.80 -27.49 0.08
N HIS A 151 4.56 -27.22 -1.19
CA HIS A 151 5.58 -27.11 -2.20
C HIS A 151 5.27 -25.90 -3.07
N ALA A 152 6.28 -25.10 -3.37
CA ALA A 152 6.17 -23.98 -4.30
C ALA A 152 7.03 -24.23 -5.53
N VAL A 153 6.48 -24.01 -6.72
CA VAL A 153 7.29 -24.09 -7.94
C VAL A 153 8.43 -23.05 -7.89
N PRO A 154 9.60 -23.32 -8.52
CA PRO A 154 10.72 -22.40 -8.47
C PRO A 154 10.41 -20.98 -8.95
N ASP A 155 11.16 -20.02 -8.43
CA ASP A 155 11.04 -18.61 -8.83
C ASP A 155 11.33 -18.41 -10.32
N PHE A 156 10.72 -17.38 -10.89
CA PHE A 156 10.93 -16.91 -12.28
C PHE A 156 10.44 -17.84 -13.38
N TRP A 157 9.93 -19.03 -13.06
CA TRP A 157 9.35 -19.95 -14.05
C TRP A 157 8.21 -19.33 -14.83
N ARG A 158 8.24 -19.49 -16.15
CA ARG A 158 7.17 -19.11 -17.09
C ARG A 158 6.00 -20.10 -16.98
N ALA A 159 4.85 -19.70 -17.50
CA ALA A 159 3.66 -20.55 -17.53
C ALA A 159 3.93 -21.94 -18.12
N ARG A 160 4.66 -21.99 -19.25
CA ARG A 160 5.03 -23.24 -19.92
C ARG A 160 5.86 -24.19 -19.06
N GLU A 161 6.80 -23.66 -18.25
CA GLU A 161 7.71 -24.47 -17.41
C GLU A 161 6.93 -25.09 -16.27
N LYS A 162 6.01 -24.32 -15.67
CA LYS A 162 5.08 -24.80 -14.63
C LYS A 162 4.15 -25.90 -15.16
N LEU A 163 3.60 -25.70 -16.37
CA LEU A 163 2.73 -26.69 -17.01
C LEU A 163 3.47 -27.97 -17.39
N GLU A 164 4.71 -27.86 -17.85
CA GLU A 164 5.53 -29.03 -18.18
C GLU A 164 5.93 -29.81 -16.93
N TRP A 165 6.27 -29.11 -15.85
CA TRP A 165 6.52 -29.74 -14.55
C TRP A 165 5.31 -30.52 -14.04
N LEU A 166 4.10 -29.96 -14.14
CA LEU A 166 2.85 -30.65 -13.75
C LEU A 166 2.57 -31.91 -14.59
N LYS A 167 3.00 -31.94 -15.86
CA LYS A 167 2.81 -33.11 -16.75
C LYS A 167 3.79 -34.24 -16.45
N THR A 168 5.01 -33.89 -16.03
CA THR A 168 6.14 -34.82 -15.96
C THR A 168 6.42 -35.30 -14.54
N THR A 169 6.07 -34.51 -13.53
CA THR A 169 6.34 -34.82 -12.12
C THR A 169 5.22 -35.67 -11.54
N LYS A 170 5.55 -36.84 -11.00
CA LYS A 170 4.57 -37.64 -10.24
C LYS A 170 4.42 -37.06 -8.85
N PHE A 171 3.23 -37.19 -8.27
CA PHE A 171 2.93 -36.62 -6.95
C PHE A 171 3.86 -37.16 -5.84
N GLU A 172 4.23 -38.43 -5.91
CA GLU A 172 5.13 -39.11 -4.96
C GLU A 172 6.56 -38.57 -5.02
N ASP A 173 6.96 -37.97 -6.15
CA ASP A 173 8.29 -37.41 -6.38
C ASP A 173 8.39 -35.95 -5.91
N ILE A 174 7.28 -35.36 -5.44
CA ILE A 174 7.25 -33.96 -4.98
C ILE A 174 7.81 -33.89 -3.56
N GLU A 175 8.91 -33.16 -3.40
CA GLU A 175 9.45 -32.82 -2.09
C GLU A 175 8.61 -31.73 -1.44
N PHE A 176 7.88 -32.11 -0.38
CA PHE A 176 7.04 -31.19 0.40
C PHE A 176 7.72 -30.75 1.69
N ASP A 177 7.64 -29.45 1.97
CA ASP A 177 7.94 -28.88 3.28
C ASP A 177 6.78 -29.15 4.24
N HIS A 178 7.11 -29.54 5.48
CA HIS A 178 6.12 -29.68 6.52
C HIS A 178 5.91 -28.35 7.26
N ILE A 179 4.71 -27.76 7.12
CA ILE A 179 4.35 -26.49 7.75
C ILE A 179 3.66 -26.74 9.09
N ARG A 180 4.08 -26.01 10.12
CA ARG A 180 3.37 -25.87 11.39
C ARG A 180 2.76 -24.47 11.48
N PRO A 181 1.44 -24.29 11.58
CA PRO A 181 0.85 -22.96 11.73
C PRO A 181 1.33 -22.24 13.00
N ASP A 182 1.59 -20.94 12.93
CA ASP A 182 1.92 -20.12 14.10
C ASP A 182 0.67 -19.84 14.98
N ALA A 183 0.86 -19.16 16.12
CA ALA A 183 -0.23 -18.75 17.01
C ALA A 183 -1.28 -17.85 16.34
N LYS A 184 -0.92 -17.15 15.26
CA LYS A 184 -1.80 -16.30 14.43
C LYS A 184 -2.39 -17.07 13.23
N HIS A 185 -2.16 -18.38 13.14
CA HIS A 185 -2.61 -19.27 12.07
C HIS A 185 -2.02 -18.94 10.69
N ASN A 186 -0.84 -18.34 10.62
CA ASN A 186 -0.10 -18.18 9.37
C ASN A 186 0.62 -19.47 9.01
N TRP A 187 0.60 -19.83 7.72
CA TRP A 187 1.33 -20.99 7.20
C TRP A 187 2.71 -20.62 6.67
N LEU A 188 2.85 -19.42 6.09
CA LEU A 188 4.10 -18.91 5.54
C LEU A 188 4.46 -17.56 6.16
N GLY A 189 5.75 -17.20 6.12
CA GLY A 189 6.23 -15.91 6.61
C GLY A 189 5.97 -15.74 8.10
N GLN A 190 6.28 -16.77 8.88
CA GLN A 190 6.19 -16.75 10.34
C GLN A 190 7.37 -15.95 10.88
N VAL A 191 7.08 -15.02 11.79
CA VAL A 191 8.12 -14.32 12.54
C VAL A 191 8.75 -15.34 13.47
N ASP A 192 10.08 -15.30 13.59
CA ASP A 192 10.79 -16.09 14.59
C ASP A 192 10.24 -15.75 15.99
N GLU A 193 9.68 -16.73 16.70
CA GLU A 193 9.10 -16.51 18.03
C GLU A 193 10.17 -16.07 19.05
N GLU A 194 11.45 -16.25 18.73
CA GLU A 194 12.60 -15.93 19.59
C GLU A 194 13.15 -14.50 19.41
N ASN A 195 12.58 -13.65 18.55
CA ASN A 195 13.07 -12.27 18.42
C ASN A 195 12.57 -11.32 19.52
N ASP A 196 13.42 -10.34 19.85
CA ASP A 196 13.25 -9.27 20.86
C ASP A 196 12.15 -8.23 20.53
N TRP A 197 11.42 -8.41 19.42
CA TRP A 197 10.43 -7.44 18.95
C TRP A 197 9.38 -7.07 20.00
N ASN A 198 8.92 -8.04 20.79
CA ASN A 198 7.88 -7.81 21.79
C ASN A 198 8.36 -7.01 23.01
N GLU A 199 9.67 -6.89 23.21
CA GLU A 199 10.29 -6.08 24.27
C GLU A 199 10.29 -4.58 23.93
N PHE A 200 10.18 -4.24 22.64
CA PHE A 200 10.23 -2.88 22.16
C PHE A 200 8.92 -2.11 22.36
N LEU A 201 9.05 -0.79 22.48
CA LEU A 201 7.94 0.11 22.73
C LEU A 201 7.08 0.27 21.45
N PRO A 202 5.78 -0.07 21.47
CA PRO A 202 4.94 0.08 20.29
C PRO A 202 4.84 1.53 19.81
N VAL A 203 4.99 1.76 18.50
CA VAL A 203 4.78 3.10 17.93
C VAL A 203 3.32 3.52 18.06
N ALA A 204 2.39 2.63 17.72
CA ALA A 204 0.97 2.87 17.83
C ALA A 204 0.20 1.55 17.98
N ASP A 205 -0.88 1.58 18.75
CA ASP A 205 -1.81 0.46 18.88
C ASP A 205 -3.26 0.96 19.07
N LYS A 206 -4.22 0.04 18.97
CA LYS A 206 -5.65 0.38 19.09
C LYS A 206 -6.07 0.72 20.52
N ASP A 207 -5.47 0.09 21.52
CA ASP A 207 -5.87 0.20 22.92
C ASP A 207 -5.46 1.58 23.46
N THR A 208 -4.23 2.00 23.20
CA THR A 208 -3.72 3.35 23.42
C THR A 208 -4.57 4.40 22.71
N LYS A 209 -4.95 4.17 21.45
CA LYS A 209 -5.80 5.10 20.70
C LYS A 209 -7.21 5.24 21.30
N GLN A 210 -7.76 4.16 21.84
CA GLN A 210 -9.10 4.14 22.46
C GLN A 210 -9.09 4.46 23.95
N ALA A 211 -7.91 4.50 24.58
CA ALA A 211 -7.76 4.75 26.02
C ALA A 211 -8.45 6.06 26.43
N LYS A 212 -9.24 5.97 27.50
CA LYS A 212 -10.00 7.10 28.06
C LYS A 212 -9.23 7.81 29.19
N SER A 213 -8.18 7.18 29.71
CA SER A 213 -7.30 7.73 30.73
C SER A 213 -5.84 7.44 30.40
N LEU A 214 -4.94 8.29 30.90
CA LEU A 214 -3.49 8.21 30.66
C LEU A 214 -2.89 6.87 31.11
N GLY A 215 -3.44 6.26 32.17
CA GLY A 215 -2.95 4.99 32.73
C GLY A 215 -3.13 3.77 31.81
N GLN A 216 -3.94 3.88 30.75
CA GLN A 216 -4.20 2.81 29.77
C GLN A 216 -3.29 2.87 28.54
N GLU A 217 -2.53 3.96 28.37
CA GLU A 217 -1.69 4.18 27.20
C GLU A 217 -0.39 3.38 27.29
N ARG A 218 -0.04 2.64 26.23
CA ARG A 218 1.16 1.78 26.17
C ARG A 218 1.97 1.92 24.87
N ALA A 219 1.61 2.86 24.00
CA ALA A 219 2.33 3.17 22.77
C ALA A 219 2.82 4.63 22.72
N ILE A 220 3.75 4.91 21.79
CA ILE A 220 4.34 6.24 21.58
C ILE A 220 3.28 7.25 21.17
N PHE A 221 2.49 6.95 20.14
CA PHE A 221 1.49 7.86 19.59
C PHE A 221 0.08 7.51 20.06
N LYS A 222 -0.63 8.53 20.55
CA LYS A 222 -2.04 8.41 20.95
C LYS A 222 -2.97 8.30 19.74
N LEU A 223 -2.78 9.16 18.74
CA LEU A 223 -3.57 9.17 17.51
C LEU A 223 -2.71 8.71 16.34
N TYR A 224 -3.31 7.92 15.47
CA TYR A 224 -2.80 7.63 14.13
C TYR A 224 -3.97 7.58 13.15
N SER A 225 -3.69 7.76 11.87
CA SER A 225 -4.71 7.80 10.82
C SER A 225 -4.21 7.16 9.54
N LEU A 226 -5.11 6.66 8.72
CA LEU A 226 -4.81 6.45 7.31
C LEU A 226 -4.77 7.80 6.59
N GLY A 227 -4.02 7.86 5.48
CA GLY A 227 -4.08 8.97 4.51
C GLY A 227 -5.45 9.06 3.82
N VAL A 228 -5.70 10.17 3.11
CA VAL A 228 -7.03 10.44 2.56
C VAL A 228 -7.38 9.53 1.38
N VAL A 229 -8.61 9.04 1.36
CA VAL A 229 -9.18 8.22 0.29
C VAL A 229 -10.24 9.00 -0.44
N THR A 230 -10.05 9.16 -1.75
CA THR A 230 -11.00 9.89 -2.59
C THR A 230 -11.94 8.95 -3.34
N ASN A 231 -11.41 7.79 -3.79
CA ASN A 231 -11.98 6.91 -4.82
C ASN A 231 -12.19 7.57 -6.20
N ARG A 232 -11.72 8.80 -6.39
CA ARG A 232 -11.90 9.61 -7.60
C ARG A 232 -10.73 10.55 -7.89
N ASP A 233 -9.51 10.05 -7.75
CA ASP A 233 -8.31 10.90 -7.80
C ASP A 233 -8.25 11.84 -9.01
N GLU A 234 -8.60 11.38 -10.22
CA GLU A 234 -8.60 12.20 -11.46
C GLU A 234 -9.50 13.46 -11.38
N TRP A 235 -10.53 13.42 -10.52
CA TRP A 235 -11.48 14.52 -10.31
C TRP A 235 -11.05 15.50 -9.21
N VAL A 236 -10.38 15.01 -8.17
CA VAL A 236 -10.13 15.79 -6.93
C VAL A 236 -8.65 16.04 -6.65
N TYR A 237 -7.75 15.66 -7.56
CA TYR A 237 -6.36 16.10 -7.60
C TYR A 237 -6.03 16.81 -8.91
N SER A 238 -5.12 17.78 -8.88
CA SER A 238 -4.49 18.36 -10.07
C SER A 238 -3.14 18.99 -9.73
N ARG A 239 -2.32 19.28 -10.74
CA ARG A 239 -1.11 20.11 -10.59
C ARG A 239 -1.43 21.59 -10.47
N ALA A 240 -2.53 22.04 -11.10
CA ALA A 240 -2.97 23.43 -11.09
C ALA A 240 -4.26 23.60 -10.29
N GLU A 241 -4.33 24.70 -9.54
CA GLU A 241 -5.48 25.02 -8.70
C GLU A 241 -6.74 25.31 -9.53
N ASP A 242 -6.60 26.08 -10.62
CA ASP A 242 -7.72 26.43 -11.50
C ASP A 242 -8.30 25.20 -12.20
N GLU A 243 -7.44 24.31 -12.71
CA GLU A 243 -7.88 23.05 -13.32
C GLU A 243 -8.64 22.17 -12.32
N LEU A 244 -8.16 22.08 -11.07
CA LEU A 244 -8.87 21.37 -10.02
C LEU A 244 -10.23 22.01 -9.72
N ALA A 245 -10.28 23.34 -9.60
CA ALA A 245 -11.51 24.06 -9.34
C ALA A 245 -12.54 23.85 -10.47
N ASP A 246 -12.09 23.81 -11.73
CA ASP A 246 -12.93 23.56 -12.89
C ASP A 246 -13.48 22.13 -12.91
N LYS A 247 -12.64 21.13 -12.65
CA LYS A 247 -13.06 19.72 -12.52
C LYS A 247 -14.10 19.54 -11.42
N VAL A 248 -13.86 20.13 -10.25
CA VAL A 248 -14.77 20.02 -9.11
C VAL A 248 -16.08 20.78 -9.38
N ARG A 249 -16.03 21.96 -10.01
CA ARG A 249 -17.23 22.71 -10.37
C ARG A 249 -18.09 21.95 -11.38
N TYR A 250 -17.47 21.35 -12.39
CA TYR A 250 -18.15 20.48 -13.34
C TYR A 250 -18.81 19.28 -12.64
N PHE A 251 -18.04 18.58 -11.78
CA PHE A 251 -18.55 17.44 -11.03
C PHE A 251 -19.78 17.82 -10.18
N ILE A 252 -19.68 18.91 -9.41
CA ILE A 252 -20.77 19.39 -8.55
C ILE A 252 -21.99 19.81 -9.36
N GLY A 253 -21.79 20.50 -10.49
CA GLY A 253 -22.87 20.88 -11.40
C GLY A 253 -23.65 19.66 -11.88
N ARG A 254 -22.94 18.66 -12.43
CA ARG A 254 -23.55 17.40 -12.87
C ARG A 254 -24.22 16.64 -11.73
N TYR A 255 -23.55 16.52 -10.59
CA TYR A 255 -24.12 15.86 -9.41
C TYR A 255 -25.43 16.52 -8.97
N ASN A 256 -25.49 17.85 -8.90
CA ASN A 256 -26.69 18.57 -8.49
C ASN A 256 -27.85 18.48 -9.50
N GLU A 257 -27.58 18.15 -10.77
CA GLU A 257 -28.61 17.76 -11.73
C GLU A 257 -29.05 16.31 -11.52
N ILE A 258 -28.12 15.39 -11.21
CA ILE A 258 -28.39 13.97 -10.95
C ILE A 258 -29.37 13.77 -9.80
N ILE A 259 -29.19 14.50 -8.69
CA ILE A 259 -30.05 14.34 -7.51
C ILE A 259 -31.51 14.73 -7.75
N LYS A 260 -31.82 15.38 -8.88
CA LYS A 260 -33.18 15.75 -9.29
C LYS A 260 -33.89 14.64 -10.07
N LEU A 261 -33.16 13.59 -10.49
CA LEU A 261 -33.74 12.45 -11.20
C LEU A 261 -34.70 11.65 -10.30
N PRO A 262 -35.70 10.96 -10.88
CA PRO A 262 -36.46 9.95 -10.15
C PRO A 262 -35.54 8.88 -9.53
N LEU A 263 -35.91 8.37 -8.35
CA LEU A 263 -35.06 7.44 -7.61
C LEU A 263 -34.78 6.14 -8.39
N GLY A 264 -35.77 5.63 -9.15
CA GLY A 264 -35.58 4.45 -9.99
C GLY A 264 -34.50 4.63 -11.06
N ASP A 265 -34.48 5.80 -11.69
CA ASP A 265 -33.49 6.16 -12.72
C ASP A 265 -32.11 6.35 -12.08
N LEU A 266 -32.03 7.02 -10.93
CA LEU A 266 -30.79 7.19 -10.18
C LEU A 266 -30.13 5.84 -9.85
N MET A 267 -30.93 4.85 -9.45
CA MET A 267 -30.44 3.56 -8.98
C MET A 267 -30.10 2.57 -10.10
N SER A 268 -30.67 2.75 -11.29
CA SER A 268 -30.45 1.85 -12.43
C SER A 268 -29.46 2.39 -13.47
N ARG A 269 -29.09 3.67 -13.38
CA ARG A 269 -28.22 4.34 -14.34
C ARG A 269 -26.76 3.89 -14.25
N ASN A 270 -26.17 3.62 -15.41
CA ASN A 270 -24.71 3.57 -15.57
C ASN A 270 -24.18 5.01 -15.65
N TRP A 271 -23.18 5.32 -14.83
CA TRP A 271 -22.54 6.64 -14.74
C TRP A 271 -21.26 6.76 -15.56
N GLU A 272 -20.92 5.73 -16.34
CA GLU A 272 -19.78 5.76 -17.27
C GLU A 272 -19.95 6.91 -18.28
N GLY A 273 -18.88 7.71 -18.46
CA GLY A 273 -18.90 8.89 -19.33
C GLY A 273 -19.59 10.13 -18.75
N ASP A 274 -19.97 10.12 -17.47
CA ASP A 274 -20.56 11.26 -16.77
C ASP A 274 -19.62 11.75 -15.64
N ILE A 275 -19.93 11.42 -14.39
CA ILE A 275 -19.08 11.69 -13.23
C ILE A 275 -18.81 10.40 -12.45
N LYS A 276 -17.66 10.34 -11.77
CA LYS A 276 -17.30 9.18 -10.96
C LYS A 276 -18.05 9.13 -9.62
N MET A 277 -19.19 8.46 -9.64
CA MET A 277 -19.99 8.15 -8.46
C MET A 277 -19.32 7.09 -7.58
N THR A 278 -19.64 7.14 -6.29
CA THR A 278 -19.17 6.20 -5.26
C THR A 278 -20.34 5.85 -4.36
N ARG A 279 -20.17 4.83 -3.51
CA ARG A 279 -21.16 4.49 -2.47
C ARG A 279 -21.58 5.72 -1.65
N ALA A 280 -20.64 6.58 -1.23
CA ALA A 280 -20.96 7.77 -0.44
C ALA A 280 -21.79 8.80 -1.23
N THR A 281 -21.38 9.14 -2.46
CA THR A 281 -22.12 10.11 -3.28
C THR A 281 -23.47 9.58 -3.76
N ILE A 282 -23.62 8.26 -3.96
CA ILE A 282 -24.92 7.65 -4.25
C ILE A 282 -25.85 7.75 -3.04
N ALA A 283 -25.36 7.49 -1.83
CA ALA A 283 -26.15 7.63 -0.60
C ALA A 283 -26.60 9.08 -0.39
N ASP A 284 -25.69 10.05 -0.58
CA ASP A 284 -26.03 11.46 -0.52
C ASP A 284 -27.07 11.84 -1.60
N ALA A 285 -26.96 11.31 -2.81
CA ALA A 285 -27.92 11.55 -3.88
C ALA A 285 -29.31 10.99 -3.57
N GLN A 286 -29.40 9.81 -2.95
CA GLN A 286 -30.67 9.24 -2.46
C GLN A 286 -31.35 10.16 -1.44
N SER A 287 -30.56 10.83 -0.59
CA SER A 287 -31.04 11.81 0.39
C SER A 287 -31.28 13.21 -0.20
N ARG A 288 -31.06 13.40 -1.52
CA ARG A 288 -31.13 14.69 -2.23
C ARG A 288 -30.24 15.79 -1.63
N LYS A 289 -29.13 15.40 -1.02
CA LYS A 289 -28.14 16.34 -0.50
C LYS A 289 -27.41 16.99 -1.68
N SER A 290 -27.54 18.31 -1.81
CA SER A 290 -26.80 19.10 -2.80
C SER A 290 -25.39 19.44 -2.31
N TYR A 291 -24.50 19.68 -3.26
CA TYR A 291 -23.12 20.10 -2.99
C TYR A 291 -22.87 21.52 -3.50
N SER A 292 -21.90 22.20 -2.88
CA SER A 292 -21.37 23.49 -3.32
C SER A 292 -19.84 23.46 -3.30
N LEU A 293 -19.22 24.29 -4.14
CA LEU A 293 -17.76 24.42 -4.19
C LEU A 293 -17.28 25.25 -2.99
N GLU A 294 -16.42 24.66 -2.18
CA GLU A 294 -15.75 25.33 -1.08
C GLU A 294 -14.30 25.64 -1.49
N LYS A 295 -14.03 26.87 -1.96
CA LYS A 295 -12.69 27.22 -2.47
C LYS A 295 -11.56 26.95 -1.45
N ASN A 296 -11.82 27.20 -0.17
CA ASN A 296 -10.86 26.97 0.92
C ASN A 296 -10.59 25.48 1.20
N SER A 297 -11.28 24.57 0.51
CA SER A 297 -11.04 23.13 0.60
C SER A 297 -10.04 22.65 -0.47
N ILE A 298 -9.49 23.54 -1.31
CA ILE A 298 -8.34 23.22 -2.18
C ILE A 298 -7.05 23.42 -1.39
N VAL A 299 -6.31 22.34 -1.15
CA VAL A 299 -5.13 22.31 -0.26
C VAL A 299 -3.97 21.56 -0.91
N PRO A 300 -2.71 21.82 -0.54
CA PRO A 300 -1.59 20.99 -0.97
C PRO A 300 -1.69 19.59 -0.36
N SER A 301 -1.33 18.57 -1.13
CA SER A 301 -1.28 17.19 -0.69
C SER A 301 -0.10 16.46 -1.30
N LEU A 302 0.58 15.68 -0.46
CA LEU A 302 1.63 14.77 -0.91
C LEU A 302 0.95 13.51 -1.48
N TYR A 303 0.80 13.47 -2.80
CA TYR A 303 0.05 12.43 -3.48
C TYR A 303 0.86 11.13 -3.54
N ARG A 304 2.12 11.22 -3.97
CA ARG A 304 3.12 10.15 -4.00
C ARG A 304 4.46 10.72 -3.53
N PRO A 305 5.49 9.89 -3.29
CA PRO A 305 6.77 10.41 -2.81
C PRO A 305 7.31 11.47 -3.76
N PHE A 306 7.61 12.65 -3.21
CA PHE A 306 8.12 13.80 -3.95
C PHE A 306 7.22 14.30 -5.09
N ASP A 307 5.91 14.03 -5.03
CA ASP A 307 4.89 14.52 -5.97
C ASP A 307 3.79 15.25 -5.22
N VAL A 308 3.92 16.58 -5.15
CA VAL A 308 2.95 17.48 -4.52
C VAL A 308 1.90 17.87 -5.55
N LEU A 309 0.64 17.62 -5.22
CA LEU A 309 -0.52 18.02 -6.00
C LEU A 309 -1.43 18.93 -5.18
N LYS A 310 -2.33 19.65 -5.85
CA LYS A 310 -3.50 20.25 -5.23
C LYS A 310 -4.57 19.18 -5.05
N MET A 311 -5.24 19.17 -3.91
CA MET A 311 -6.34 18.28 -3.58
C MET A 311 -7.57 19.06 -3.17
N TYR A 312 -8.76 18.62 -3.59
CA TYR A 312 -10.03 19.08 -3.02
C TYR A 312 -10.39 18.24 -1.79
N PHE A 313 -10.02 18.72 -0.61
CA PHE A 313 -10.23 18.08 0.68
C PHE A 313 -11.61 18.42 1.26
N SER A 314 -12.64 17.68 0.83
CA SER A 314 -14.03 17.87 1.27
C SER A 314 -14.67 16.55 1.68
N LYS A 315 -15.44 16.57 2.79
CA LYS A 315 -16.23 15.43 3.25
C LYS A 315 -17.24 14.93 2.21
N ASN A 316 -17.66 15.79 1.28
CA ASN A 316 -18.63 15.44 0.25
C ASN A 316 -18.00 14.67 -0.92
N LEU A 317 -16.74 14.95 -1.26
CA LEU A 317 -16.07 14.38 -2.45
C LEU A 317 -14.85 13.51 -2.12
N ASN A 318 -14.57 13.27 -0.84
CA ASN A 318 -13.61 12.25 -0.41
C ASN A 318 -14.39 11.09 0.23
N GLU A 319 -14.17 9.84 -0.22
CA GLU A 319 -14.83 8.67 0.35
C GLU A 319 -14.52 8.51 1.84
N MET A 320 -13.26 8.70 2.26
CA MET A 320 -12.85 8.67 3.66
C MET A 320 -11.71 9.67 3.93
N GLN A 321 -11.92 10.57 4.89
CA GLN A 321 -10.88 11.45 5.43
C GLN A 321 -10.22 10.89 6.70
N TYR A 322 -10.72 9.77 7.23
CA TYR A 322 -10.27 9.15 8.48
C TYR A 322 -10.14 10.16 9.63
N GLN A 323 -8.96 10.30 10.22
CA GLN A 323 -8.69 11.26 11.30
C GLN A 323 -7.89 12.46 10.80
N MET A 324 -7.70 12.61 9.48
CA MET A 324 -7.00 13.75 8.90
C MET A 324 -7.59 15.11 9.32
N PRO A 325 -8.91 15.30 9.51
CA PRO A 325 -9.43 16.55 10.08
C PRO A 325 -8.97 16.85 11.51
N SER A 326 -8.56 15.83 12.27
CA SER A 326 -7.95 15.96 13.60
C SER A 326 -6.42 16.04 13.54
N VAL A 327 -5.82 16.02 12.34
CA VAL A 327 -4.37 16.15 12.11
C VAL A 327 -4.08 17.48 11.41
N PHE A 328 -4.79 17.74 10.32
CA PHE A 328 -4.78 18.98 9.54
C PHE A 328 -6.23 19.51 9.49
N PRO A 329 -6.65 20.35 10.47
CA PRO A 329 -7.97 20.98 10.44
C PRO A 329 -8.17 21.75 9.13
N LYS A 330 -9.19 21.40 8.35
CA LYS A 330 -9.45 21.93 6.99
C LYS A 330 -8.35 21.61 5.95
N GLY A 331 -7.47 20.64 6.22
CA GLY A 331 -6.47 20.16 5.25
C GLY A 331 -5.19 21.00 5.18
N VAL A 332 -5.04 22.01 6.04
CA VAL A 332 -3.85 22.85 6.19
C VAL A 332 -3.55 23.06 7.68
N GLY A 333 -2.32 23.46 8.02
CA GLY A 333 -1.94 23.84 9.39
C GLY A 333 -0.52 23.42 9.77
N GLU A 334 -0.03 23.95 10.89
CA GLU A 334 1.29 23.61 11.44
C GLU A 334 1.26 22.22 12.11
N ASN A 335 1.55 21.18 11.34
CA ASN A 335 1.74 19.84 11.88
C ASN A 335 2.72 19.06 11.01
N VAL A 336 3.40 18.09 11.60
CA VAL A 336 4.30 17.18 10.90
C VAL A 336 3.81 15.76 11.11
N VAL A 337 3.87 14.96 10.05
CA VAL A 337 3.39 13.57 10.04
C VAL A 337 4.51 12.65 9.58
N ILE A 338 4.78 11.61 10.37
CA ILE A 338 5.54 10.45 9.90
C ILE A 338 4.56 9.53 9.18
N ALA A 339 4.68 9.45 7.86
CA ALA A 339 3.95 8.52 7.02
C ALA A 339 4.72 7.20 6.88
N LEU A 340 4.05 6.07 7.05
CA LEU A 340 4.64 4.73 6.92
C LEU A 340 3.73 3.78 6.12
N SER A 341 4.31 2.73 5.54
CA SER A 341 3.56 1.71 4.79
C SER A 341 2.48 1.05 5.62
N GLY A 342 1.29 0.85 5.05
CA GLY A 342 0.21 0.16 5.75
C GLY A 342 0.44 -1.34 5.85
N SER A 343 0.06 -1.91 6.99
CA SER A 343 0.15 -3.35 7.25
C SER A 343 -1.16 -4.09 6.89
N PRO A 344 -1.10 -5.28 6.23
CA PRO A 344 0.13 -5.93 5.75
C PRO A 344 0.69 -5.28 4.48
N ALA A 345 2.00 -5.07 4.44
CA ALA A 345 2.70 -4.44 3.33
C ALA A 345 3.04 -5.46 2.21
N ALA A 346 2.92 -5.03 0.95
CA ALA A 346 3.32 -5.84 -0.21
C ALA A 346 4.75 -5.55 -0.69
N LYS A 347 5.32 -4.42 -0.26
CA LYS A 347 6.65 -3.90 -0.62
C LYS A 347 7.53 -3.83 0.65
N PRO A 348 8.86 -3.67 0.49
CA PRO A 348 9.74 -3.34 1.62
C PRO A 348 9.19 -2.16 2.42
N PHE A 349 9.46 -2.13 3.72
CA PHE A 349 8.99 -1.07 4.61
C PHE A 349 9.43 0.32 4.12
N GLN A 350 8.50 1.28 4.16
CA GLN A 350 8.71 2.64 3.67
C GLN A 350 8.29 3.61 4.76
N VAL A 351 9.03 4.70 4.89
CA VAL A 351 8.69 5.83 5.76
C VAL A 351 9.14 7.13 5.11
N LEU A 352 8.32 8.17 5.25
CA LEU A 352 8.57 9.52 4.73
C LEU A 352 7.85 10.52 5.65
N ALA A 353 8.42 11.70 5.86
CA ALA A 353 7.78 12.76 6.64
C ALA A 353 7.16 13.80 5.71
N THR A 354 6.07 14.43 6.16
CA THR A 354 5.38 15.50 5.43
C THR A 354 4.71 16.44 6.41
N ASP A 355 4.68 17.73 6.06
CA ASP A 355 3.93 18.78 6.74
C ASP A 355 2.62 19.15 6.01
N ILE A 356 2.36 18.50 4.87
CA ILE A 356 1.11 18.61 4.12
C ILE A 356 0.33 17.29 4.11
N LEU A 357 -0.93 17.35 3.66
CA LEU A 357 -1.89 16.26 3.72
C LEU A 357 -1.44 15.02 2.90
N PRO A 358 -1.25 13.84 3.52
CA PRO A 358 -0.85 12.63 2.79
C PRO A 358 -2.04 11.90 2.15
N SER A 359 -1.84 11.44 0.91
CA SER A 359 -2.74 10.47 0.26
C SER A 359 -2.66 9.09 0.90
N LEU A 360 -3.75 8.31 0.87
CA LEU A 360 -3.71 6.89 1.27
C LEU A 360 -2.61 6.13 0.50
N ASP A 361 -2.40 6.45 -0.76
CA ASP A 361 -1.48 5.70 -1.61
C ASP A 361 -0.08 6.32 -1.72
N LEU A 362 0.26 7.28 -0.84
CA LEU A 362 1.61 7.84 -0.73
C LEU A 362 2.67 6.74 -0.58
N LEU A 363 2.53 5.87 0.43
CA LEU A 363 3.39 4.71 0.71
C LEU A 363 2.61 3.37 0.69
N GLU A 364 1.50 3.30 -0.03
CA GLU A 364 0.55 2.16 -0.08
C GLU A 364 -0.15 1.89 1.26
N LYS A 365 -1.46 2.18 1.32
CA LYS A 365 -2.27 2.10 2.56
C LYS A 365 -1.65 2.88 3.72
N THR A 366 -1.07 4.03 3.39
CA THR A 366 -0.26 4.90 4.24
C THR A 366 -0.91 5.13 5.60
N GLN A 367 -0.19 4.77 6.65
CA GLN A 367 -0.50 5.17 8.02
C GLN A 367 0.29 6.40 8.39
N CYS A 368 -0.32 7.26 9.18
CA CYS A 368 0.14 8.61 9.50
C CYS A 368 0.21 8.75 11.01
N LEU A 369 1.40 9.08 11.52
CA LEU A 369 1.69 9.35 12.91
C LEU A 369 1.98 10.85 13.05
N PRO A 370 0.98 11.65 13.43
CA PRO A 370 1.14 13.09 13.51
C PRO A 370 1.84 13.49 14.81
N PHE A 371 2.58 14.60 14.80
CA PHE A 371 3.22 15.15 15.99
C PHE A 371 2.17 15.77 16.95
N TYR A 372 1.23 16.52 16.37
CA TYR A 372 0.07 17.07 17.08
C TYR A 372 -1.24 16.40 16.68
N ARG A 373 -2.23 16.46 17.57
CA ARG A 373 -3.63 16.19 17.24
C ARG A 373 -4.51 17.37 17.64
N TYR A 374 -5.62 17.54 16.95
CA TYR A 374 -6.55 18.65 17.15
C TYR A 374 -7.92 18.15 17.57
N THR A 375 -8.52 18.84 18.56
CA THR A 375 -9.93 18.62 18.92
C THR A 375 -10.86 19.20 17.86
N MET A 376 -12.15 18.89 17.94
CA MET A 376 -13.15 19.46 17.02
C MET A 376 -13.21 20.99 17.10
N ASN A 377 -12.83 21.57 18.24
CA ASN A 377 -12.80 23.02 18.45
C ASN A 377 -11.48 23.66 17.99
N GLY A 378 -10.55 22.87 17.43
CA GLY A 378 -9.26 23.36 16.95
C GLY A 378 -8.17 23.46 18.02
N GLU A 379 -8.40 22.97 19.24
CA GLU A 379 -7.37 22.94 20.28
C GLU A 379 -6.26 21.94 19.91
N ARG A 380 -5.00 22.40 19.96
CA ARG A 380 -3.82 21.60 19.66
C ARG A 380 -3.37 20.82 20.90
N LEU A 381 -3.25 19.51 20.77
CA LEU A 381 -2.80 18.58 21.81
C LEU A 381 -1.55 17.82 21.35
N ASN A 382 -0.68 17.48 22.30
CA ASN A 382 0.46 16.59 22.06
C ASN A 382 -0.03 15.20 21.63
N ASN A 383 0.60 14.61 20.62
CA ASN A 383 0.25 13.26 20.20
C ASN A 383 1.16 12.17 20.79
N ILE A 384 2.38 12.53 21.18
CA ILE A 384 3.24 11.63 21.96
C ILE A 384 2.71 11.53 23.38
N THR A 385 2.46 10.29 23.82
CA THR A 385 1.83 9.98 25.10
C THR A 385 2.75 10.34 26.28
N ASP A 386 2.14 10.62 27.43
CA ASP A 386 2.89 10.84 28.67
C ASP A 386 3.60 9.57 29.12
N TYR A 387 3.00 8.41 28.83
CA TYR A 387 3.61 7.10 29.04
C TYR A 387 4.95 6.97 28.30
N ALA A 388 4.96 7.30 27.00
CA ALA A 388 6.18 7.21 26.20
C ALA A 388 7.22 8.23 26.64
N LEU A 389 6.82 9.49 26.88
CA LEU A 389 7.75 10.49 27.41
C LEU A 389 8.44 10.00 28.69
N LYS A 390 7.66 9.49 29.65
CA LYS A 390 8.21 8.94 30.90
C LYS A 390 9.10 7.72 30.65
N ALA A 391 8.73 6.83 29.73
CA ALA A 391 9.53 5.65 29.39
C ALA A 391 10.91 6.02 28.86
N PHE A 392 10.98 6.97 27.92
CA PHE A 392 12.25 7.49 27.39
C PHE A 392 13.09 8.18 28.47
N GLN A 393 12.49 9.11 29.22
CA GLN A 393 13.20 9.83 30.29
C GLN A 393 13.73 8.88 31.39
N THR A 394 12.97 7.84 31.72
CA THR A 394 13.38 6.83 32.70
C THR A 394 14.50 5.95 32.16
N HIS A 395 14.38 5.46 30.92
CA HIS A 395 15.38 4.58 30.31
C HIS A 395 16.75 5.27 30.18
N TYR A 396 16.78 6.52 29.71
CA TYR A 396 18.01 7.27 29.52
C TYR A 396 18.46 8.08 30.74
N ALA A 397 17.70 8.02 31.85
CA ALA A 397 17.93 8.83 33.04
C ALA A 397 18.08 10.34 32.76
N ASP A 398 17.31 10.86 31.81
CA ASP A 398 17.37 12.25 31.34
C ASP A 398 15.96 12.85 31.24
N THR A 399 15.64 13.79 32.13
CA THR A 399 14.34 14.48 32.17
C THR A 399 14.23 15.63 31.16
N SER A 400 15.31 16.01 30.50
CA SER A 400 15.33 17.06 29.47
C SER A 400 14.82 16.56 28.12
N ILE A 401 14.79 15.23 27.89
CA ILE A 401 14.24 14.61 26.68
C ILE A 401 12.81 15.12 26.46
N SER A 402 12.60 15.76 25.30
CA SER A 402 11.32 16.32 24.91
C SER A 402 10.52 15.36 24.03
N ARG A 403 9.23 15.67 23.81
CA ARG A 403 8.41 14.95 22.83
C ARG A 403 8.94 15.14 21.40
N GLU A 404 9.51 16.30 21.10
CA GLU A 404 10.09 16.56 19.78
C GLU A 404 11.31 15.66 19.54
N ASP A 405 12.17 15.48 20.55
CA ASP A 405 13.31 14.57 20.45
C ASP A 405 12.86 13.13 20.23
N ILE A 406 11.81 12.68 20.93
CA ILE A 406 11.21 11.35 20.72
C ILE A 406 10.65 11.22 19.30
N PHE A 407 9.99 12.26 18.78
CA PHE A 407 9.43 12.25 17.43
C PHE A 407 10.53 12.04 16.37
N HIS A 408 11.63 12.78 16.50
CA HIS A 408 12.80 12.64 15.64
C HIS A 408 13.50 11.29 15.82
N TYR A 409 13.70 10.85 17.07
CA TYR A 409 14.28 9.55 17.39
C TYR A 409 13.53 8.42 16.69
N VAL A 410 12.20 8.40 16.77
CA VAL A 410 11.37 7.41 16.05
C VAL A 410 11.63 7.47 14.55
N TYR A 411 11.71 8.67 13.97
CA TYR A 411 11.97 8.82 12.54
C TYR A 411 13.34 8.25 12.13
N ALA A 412 14.38 8.46 12.94
CA ALA A 412 15.71 7.89 12.71
C ALA A 412 15.74 6.37 12.81
N VAL A 413 15.14 5.80 13.86
CA VAL A 413 15.05 4.34 14.03
C VAL A 413 14.31 3.70 12.86
N LEU A 414 13.23 4.33 12.39
CA LEU A 414 12.52 3.86 11.21
C LEU A 414 13.32 4.00 9.92
N HIS A 415 14.46 4.70 9.88
CA HIS A 415 15.42 4.77 8.78
C HIS A 415 16.61 3.81 8.91
N HIS A 416 16.82 3.23 10.08
CA HIS A 416 17.94 2.35 10.37
C HIS A 416 17.91 1.06 9.51
N PRO A 417 18.92 0.80 8.65
CA PRO A 417 18.93 -0.35 7.75
C PRO A 417 18.94 -1.68 8.49
N ALA A 418 19.77 -1.83 9.52
CA ALA A 418 19.86 -3.08 10.28
C ALA A 418 18.54 -3.41 10.99
N TYR A 419 17.87 -2.41 11.56
CA TYR A 419 16.51 -2.58 12.12
C TYR A 419 15.51 -3.02 11.05
N ARG A 420 15.49 -2.37 9.88
CA ARG A 420 14.57 -2.74 8.79
C ARG A 420 14.84 -4.14 8.26
N GLU A 421 16.10 -4.58 8.23
CA GLU A 421 16.51 -5.91 7.78
C GLU A 421 16.14 -6.99 8.80
N LYS A 422 16.58 -6.86 10.06
CA LYS A 422 16.29 -7.80 11.15
C LYS A 422 14.79 -8.00 11.34
N TYR A 423 14.00 -6.93 11.28
CA TYR A 423 12.55 -6.97 11.54
C TYR A 423 11.69 -6.83 10.28
N ALA A 424 12.22 -7.13 9.09
CA ALA A 424 11.52 -6.97 7.82
C ALA A 424 10.13 -7.66 7.81
N LEU A 425 10.04 -8.82 8.44
CA LEU A 425 8.80 -9.59 8.52
C LEU A 425 7.79 -9.01 9.52
N ASN A 426 8.26 -8.57 10.70
CA ASN A 426 7.42 -7.87 11.68
C ASN A 426 6.83 -6.57 11.09
N LEU A 427 7.69 -5.75 10.49
CA LEU A 427 7.32 -4.48 9.83
C LEU A 427 6.32 -4.68 8.69
N ARG A 428 6.32 -5.86 8.07
CA ARG A 428 5.36 -6.21 7.03
C ARG A 428 3.98 -6.55 7.59
N GLN A 429 3.87 -6.99 8.83
CA GLN A 429 2.64 -7.56 9.39
C GLN A 429 1.91 -6.64 10.36
N GLU A 430 2.64 -5.81 11.11
CA GLU A 430 2.10 -4.96 12.17
C GLU A 430 2.74 -3.56 12.22
N PHE A 431 2.33 -2.73 13.18
CA PHE A 431 2.96 -1.43 13.40
C PHE A 431 4.39 -1.62 13.92
N PRO A 432 5.33 -0.71 13.60
CA PRO A 432 6.67 -0.79 14.14
C PRO A 432 6.69 -0.71 15.67
N ARG A 433 7.76 -1.24 16.26
CA ARG A 433 8.10 -1.08 17.67
C ARG A 433 9.52 -0.56 17.78
N ILE A 434 9.76 0.33 18.73
CA ILE A 434 10.97 1.13 18.79
C ILE A 434 11.85 0.64 19.94
N PRO A 435 13.06 0.12 19.65
CA PRO A 435 14.05 -0.15 20.67
C PRO A 435 14.60 1.16 21.26
N PHE A 436 15.23 1.04 22.43
CA PHE A 436 16.02 2.11 23.02
C PHE A 436 17.49 1.88 22.67
N TYR A 437 18.02 2.63 21.70
CA TYR A 437 19.43 2.59 21.31
C TYR A 437 20.28 3.46 22.23
N PRO A 438 21.57 3.15 22.42
CA PRO A 438 22.48 4.03 23.14
C PRO A 438 22.58 5.37 22.40
N GLU A 439 23.02 6.40 23.11
CA GLU A 439 23.21 7.75 22.55
C GLU A 439 21.93 8.34 21.94
N PHE A 440 20.87 8.43 22.74
CA PHE A 440 19.57 9.02 22.34
C PHE A 440 19.70 10.33 21.53
N GLY A 441 20.61 11.22 21.94
CA GLY A 441 20.85 12.50 21.29
C GLY A 441 21.30 12.38 19.82
N SER A 442 22.14 11.41 19.50
CA SER A 442 22.61 11.13 18.13
C SER A 442 21.45 10.70 17.23
N TRP A 443 20.62 9.77 17.73
CA TRP A 443 19.44 9.29 17.03
C TRP A 443 18.39 10.38 16.82
N ALA A 444 18.12 11.20 17.84
CA ALA A 444 17.23 12.35 17.71
C ALA A 444 17.78 13.38 16.70
N ALA A 445 19.09 13.63 16.68
CA ALA A 445 19.72 14.54 15.74
C ALA A 445 19.62 14.06 14.28
N TRP A 446 19.95 12.80 14.00
CA TRP A 446 19.78 12.22 12.66
C TRP A 446 18.32 12.27 12.20
N GLY A 447 17.39 11.99 13.12
CA GLY A 447 15.96 12.05 12.84
C GLY A 447 15.49 13.45 12.44
N ARG A 448 15.98 14.47 13.14
CA ARG A 448 15.69 15.88 12.85
C ARG A 448 16.24 16.29 11.49
N GLU A 449 17.49 15.92 11.17
CA GLU A 449 18.13 16.22 9.90
C GLU A 449 17.40 15.54 8.72
N LEU A 450 17.11 14.23 8.83
CA LEU A 450 16.34 13.49 7.84
C LEU A 450 14.95 14.09 7.63
N MET A 451 14.27 14.47 8.71
CA MET A 451 12.92 15.01 8.63
C MET A 451 12.90 16.39 7.94
N ALA A 452 13.83 17.27 8.31
CA ALA A 452 13.99 18.58 7.66
C ALA A 452 14.29 18.43 6.16
N LEU A 453 15.18 17.49 5.80
CA LEU A 453 15.54 17.20 4.42
C LEU A 453 14.35 16.69 3.60
N HIS A 454 13.58 15.74 4.13
CA HIS A 454 12.48 15.11 3.41
C HIS A 454 11.24 16.02 3.29
N ILE A 455 10.95 16.84 4.30
CA ILE A 455 9.87 17.83 4.24
C ILE A 455 10.27 18.97 3.29
N GLY A 456 11.50 19.47 3.42
CA GLY A 456 12.03 20.58 2.63
C GLY A 456 12.54 20.20 1.23
N PHE A 457 12.12 19.07 0.66
CA PHE A 457 12.74 18.52 -0.56
C PHE A 457 12.66 19.43 -1.79
N GLU A 458 11.66 20.31 -1.91
CA GLU A 458 11.58 21.32 -2.99
C GLU A 458 12.47 22.55 -2.74
N SER A 459 13.03 22.70 -1.53
CA SER A 459 13.80 23.88 -1.09
C SER A 459 15.30 23.61 -0.89
N VAL A 460 15.73 22.34 -0.81
CA VAL A 460 17.16 22.00 -0.68
C VAL A 460 17.97 22.51 -1.86
N ALA A 461 19.26 22.80 -1.66
CA ALA A 461 20.15 23.17 -2.75
C ALA A 461 20.19 22.06 -3.82
N PRO A 462 20.00 22.40 -5.12
CA PRO A 462 19.99 21.40 -6.19
C PRO A 462 21.37 20.79 -6.38
N TYR A 463 21.41 19.47 -6.60
CA TYR A 463 22.66 18.78 -6.94
C TYR A 463 23.16 19.27 -8.30
N PRO A 464 24.47 19.46 -8.50
CA PRO A 464 25.03 20.01 -9.75
C PRO A 464 25.01 19.00 -10.89
N LEU A 465 23.82 18.69 -11.42
CA LEU A 465 23.63 17.79 -12.56
C LEU A 465 24.07 18.48 -13.85
N LYS A 466 24.72 17.71 -14.74
CA LYS A 466 25.09 18.19 -16.07
C LYS A 466 23.92 18.00 -17.03
N ARG A 467 23.33 19.10 -17.48
CA ARG A 467 22.35 19.11 -18.57
C ARG A 467 23.05 19.13 -19.92
N THR A 468 22.57 18.30 -20.85
CA THR A 468 22.94 18.34 -22.26
C THR A 468 21.66 18.45 -23.09
N ASP A 469 21.61 19.45 -23.97
CA ASP A 469 20.53 19.63 -24.93
C ASP A 469 21.09 19.38 -26.34
N GLU A 470 20.61 18.35 -27.02
CA GLU A 470 20.95 18.04 -28.39
C GLU A 470 19.94 18.68 -29.35
N PRO A 471 20.37 19.23 -30.49
CA PRO A 471 19.44 19.68 -31.52
C PRO A 471 18.69 18.48 -32.13
N PRO A 472 17.45 18.68 -32.61
CA PRO A 472 16.75 17.64 -33.33
C PRO A 472 17.54 17.22 -34.58
N LYS A 473 17.50 15.92 -34.92
CA LYS A 473 18.21 15.38 -36.10
C LYS A 473 17.65 15.90 -37.44
N ASN A 474 16.46 16.47 -37.42
CA ASN A 474 15.76 17.06 -38.58
C ASN A 474 14.82 18.15 -38.07
N ASP A 475 14.67 19.24 -38.83
CA ASP A 475 13.90 20.43 -38.47
C ASP A 475 12.44 20.40 -38.92
N THR A 476 11.93 19.24 -39.37
CA THR A 476 10.50 19.15 -39.70
C THR A 476 9.64 19.29 -38.43
N PRO A 477 8.43 19.89 -38.54
CA PRO A 477 7.52 20.01 -37.41
C PRO A 477 7.23 18.68 -36.70
N GLU A 478 7.12 17.57 -37.44
CA GLU A 478 6.89 16.23 -36.88
C GLU A 478 8.10 15.71 -36.10
N ALA A 479 9.32 15.92 -36.62
CA ALA A 479 10.55 15.51 -35.95
C ALA A 479 10.75 16.29 -34.65
N LEU A 480 10.47 17.59 -34.66
CA LEU A 480 10.54 18.44 -33.46
C LEU A 480 9.49 18.02 -32.41
N ALA A 481 8.26 17.71 -32.83
CA ALA A 481 7.22 17.23 -31.93
C ALA A 481 7.57 15.88 -31.29
N LEU A 482 8.14 14.96 -32.07
CA LEU A 482 8.59 13.66 -31.57
C LEU A 482 9.79 13.80 -30.62
N ALA A 483 10.73 14.69 -30.92
CA ALA A 483 11.89 14.93 -30.08
C ALA A 483 11.52 15.58 -28.73
N LYS A 484 10.49 16.43 -28.69
CA LYS A 484 9.96 17.02 -27.45
C LYS A 484 9.07 16.09 -26.62
N LYS A 485 8.76 14.89 -27.11
CA LYS A 485 7.91 13.93 -26.41
C LYS A 485 8.61 13.39 -25.17
N ALA A 486 7.92 13.40 -24.03
CA ALA A 486 8.43 12.91 -22.76
C ALA A 486 8.92 11.45 -22.85
N ARG A 487 10.16 11.22 -22.43
CA ARG A 487 10.76 9.88 -22.24
C ARG A 487 10.82 9.50 -20.76
N LEU A 488 11.32 10.42 -19.92
CA LEU A 488 11.47 10.27 -18.47
C LEU A 488 12.00 8.88 -18.08
N LYS A 489 13.20 8.57 -18.57
CA LYS A 489 13.78 7.23 -18.55
C LYS A 489 15.19 7.27 -18.00
N VAL A 490 15.45 6.41 -17.01
CA VAL A 490 16.80 6.14 -16.50
C VAL A 490 17.60 5.37 -17.55
N GLN A 491 18.79 5.87 -17.90
CA GLN A 491 19.73 5.14 -18.73
C GLN A 491 20.39 4.04 -17.88
N ARG A 492 20.33 2.81 -18.37
CA ARG A 492 20.84 1.63 -17.67
C ARG A 492 21.87 0.90 -18.51
N ASP A 493 22.88 0.35 -17.85
CA ASP A 493 23.91 -0.46 -18.50
C ASP A 493 23.40 -1.88 -18.86
N ALA A 494 24.30 -2.72 -19.38
CA ALA A 494 23.99 -4.11 -19.74
C ALA A 494 23.54 -4.95 -18.53
N ALA A 495 23.99 -4.62 -17.32
CA ALA A 495 23.58 -5.24 -16.05
C ALA A 495 22.29 -4.64 -15.46
N LYS A 496 21.63 -3.74 -16.20
CA LYS A 496 20.42 -3.00 -15.80
C LYS A 496 20.64 -2.05 -14.61
N GLN A 497 21.88 -1.67 -14.32
CA GLN A 497 22.19 -0.68 -13.28
C GLN A 497 22.09 0.75 -13.84
N PRO A 498 21.66 1.75 -13.04
CA PRO A 498 21.65 3.15 -13.49
C PRO A 498 23.06 3.63 -13.82
N THR A 499 23.23 4.24 -14.99
CA THR A 499 24.51 4.81 -15.46
C THR A 499 24.82 6.19 -14.85
N GLY A 500 23.88 6.76 -14.08
CA GLY A 500 23.94 8.15 -13.61
C GLY A 500 23.37 9.18 -14.59
N ALA A 501 22.71 8.73 -15.66
CA ALA A 501 22.03 9.58 -16.64
C ALA A 501 20.53 9.28 -16.77
N VAL A 502 19.75 10.32 -17.09
CA VAL A 502 18.30 10.28 -17.30
C VAL A 502 17.93 11.08 -18.55
N GLU A 503 17.19 10.43 -19.45
CA GLU A 503 16.58 11.08 -20.61
C GLU A 503 15.22 11.66 -20.22
N LEU A 504 15.04 12.95 -20.40
CA LEU A 504 13.77 13.63 -20.13
C LEU A 504 12.86 13.58 -21.35
N ASP A 505 13.43 13.86 -22.51
CA ASP A 505 12.82 13.74 -23.83
C ASP A 505 13.89 13.35 -24.86
N GLY A 506 13.62 13.51 -26.16
CA GLY A 506 14.58 13.22 -27.23
C GLY A 506 15.65 14.29 -27.44
N LEU A 507 15.64 15.39 -26.68
CA LEU A 507 16.57 16.51 -26.81
C LEU A 507 17.40 16.70 -25.53
N THR A 508 16.82 16.48 -24.36
CA THR A 508 17.44 16.82 -23.08
C THR A 508 17.76 15.59 -22.24
N THR A 509 19.02 15.51 -21.84
CA THR A 509 19.55 14.50 -20.92
C THR A 509 20.19 15.18 -19.71
N LEU A 510 19.92 14.63 -18.52
CA LEU A 510 20.63 14.98 -17.28
C LEU A 510 21.63 13.86 -16.94
N ALA A 511 22.86 14.23 -16.62
CA ALA A 511 23.93 13.32 -16.24
C ALA A 511 24.61 13.76 -14.94
N GLY A 512 25.42 12.88 -14.34
CA GLY A 512 26.14 13.14 -13.10
C GLY A 512 25.38 12.77 -11.82
N ILE A 513 24.31 11.97 -11.93
CA ILE A 513 23.58 11.46 -10.77
C ILE A 513 24.44 10.36 -10.11
N PRO A 514 24.89 10.55 -8.85
CA PRO A 514 25.78 9.59 -8.18
C PRO A 514 25.05 8.27 -7.85
N ALA A 515 25.82 7.18 -7.73
CA ALA A 515 25.28 5.86 -7.40
C ALA A 515 24.48 5.85 -6.09
N ALA A 516 24.93 6.61 -5.08
CA ALA A 516 24.26 6.76 -3.79
C ALA A 516 22.81 7.27 -3.92
N ALA A 517 22.53 8.15 -4.89
CA ALA A 517 21.18 8.69 -5.08
C ALA A 517 20.14 7.61 -5.45
N TRP A 518 20.59 6.51 -6.07
CA TRP A 518 19.71 5.39 -6.44
C TRP A 518 19.49 4.39 -5.28
N ALA A 519 20.28 4.48 -4.21
CA ALA A 519 20.18 3.61 -3.05
C ALA A 519 19.02 4.02 -2.12
N TYR A 520 18.67 5.31 -2.06
CA TYR A 520 17.51 5.76 -1.31
C TYR A 520 16.20 5.33 -2.01
N LYS A 521 15.54 4.32 -1.43
CA LYS A 521 14.33 3.70 -1.98
C LYS A 521 13.14 3.86 -1.06
N LEU A 522 12.00 4.14 -1.69
CA LEU A 522 10.67 4.07 -1.09
C LEU A 522 9.94 2.92 -1.77
N GLY A 523 10.04 1.76 -1.14
CA GLY A 523 9.53 0.49 -1.60
C GLY A 523 10.48 -0.10 -2.65
N ASN A 524 9.99 -0.27 -3.87
CA ASN A 524 10.77 -0.86 -4.97
C ASN A 524 11.38 0.17 -5.93
N ARG A 525 11.21 1.47 -5.65
CA ARG A 525 11.64 2.57 -6.52
C ARG A 525 12.57 3.50 -5.76
N SER A 526 13.58 4.05 -6.43
CA SER A 526 14.34 5.17 -5.86
C SER A 526 13.47 6.43 -5.80
N ALA A 527 13.86 7.41 -4.98
CA ALA A 527 13.21 8.72 -4.95
C ALA A 527 13.17 9.39 -6.34
N LEU A 528 14.26 9.29 -7.12
CA LEU A 528 14.30 9.81 -8.49
C LEU A 528 13.34 9.07 -9.42
N GLU A 529 13.21 7.75 -9.30
CA GLU A 529 12.25 6.98 -10.10
C GLU A 529 10.80 7.34 -9.80
N TRP A 530 10.50 7.79 -8.58
CA TRP A 530 9.18 8.34 -8.24
C TRP A 530 8.93 9.65 -8.98
N VAL A 531 9.88 10.59 -8.97
CA VAL A 531 9.76 11.86 -9.72
C VAL A 531 9.54 11.58 -11.20
N LEU A 532 10.34 10.69 -11.80
CA LEU A 532 10.23 10.35 -13.22
C LEU A 532 8.91 9.66 -13.58
N GLU A 533 8.42 8.76 -12.74
CA GLU A 533 7.14 8.07 -12.99
C GLU A 533 5.97 9.05 -12.94
N ARG A 534 6.00 10.00 -12.00
CA ARG A 534 4.86 10.87 -11.73
C ARG A 534 4.66 12.00 -12.73
N HIS A 535 5.72 12.37 -13.43
CA HIS A 535 5.70 13.42 -14.45
C HIS A 535 5.51 12.89 -15.87
N LYS A 536 5.19 11.59 -16.04
CA LYS A 536 4.83 11.04 -17.35
C LYS A 536 3.47 11.53 -17.80
N GLU A 537 3.37 11.84 -19.09
CA GLU A 537 2.08 12.04 -19.75
C GLU A 537 1.34 10.70 -19.79
N THR A 538 0.16 10.64 -19.18
CA THR A 538 -0.71 9.47 -19.18
C THR A 538 -2.11 9.86 -19.58
N THR A 539 -2.75 9.06 -20.43
CA THR A 539 -4.15 9.27 -20.79
C THR A 539 -5.07 8.97 -19.59
N PRO A 540 -5.95 9.90 -19.18
CA PRO A 540 -6.90 9.66 -18.10
C PRO A 540 -7.81 8.47 -18.38
N LYS A 541 -8.11 7.71 -17.32
CA LYS A 541 -8.99 6.53 -17.40
C LYS A 541 -10.45 6.95 -17.50
N ASP A 542 -10.86 7.94 -16.71
CA ASP A 542 -12.18 8.55 -16.77
C ASP A 542 -12.39 9.26 -18.12
N ALA A 543 -13.45 8.89 -18.83
CA ALA A 543 -13.73 9.38 -20.19
C ALA A 543 -14.01 10.89 -20.21
N THR A 544 -14.71 11.40 -19.20
CA THR A 544 -15.06 12.82 -19.09
C THR A 544 -13.81 13.66 -18.80
N ILE A 545 -12.94 13.18 -17.91
CA ILE A 545 -11.65 13.82 -17.67
C ILE A 545 -10.79 13.81 -18.95
N ARG A 546 -10.75 12.68 -19.66
CA ARG A 546 -9.99 12.56 -20.92
C ARG A 546 -10.44 13.55 -21.97
N GLU A 547 -11.74 13.73 -22.14
CA GLU A 547 -12.33 14.62 -23.13
C GLU A 547 -12.20 16.10 -22.75
N LYS A 548 -12.47 16.43 -21.48
CA LYS A 548 -12.68 17.84 -21.06
C LYS A 548 -11.51 18.46 -20.31
N PHE A 549 -10.67 17.65 -19.67
CA PHE A 549 -9.69 18.14 -18.68
C PHE A 549 -8.29 17.51 -18.84
N ASN A 550 -8.01 16.81 -19.95
CA ASN A 550 -6.70 16.23 -20.20
C ASN A 550 -5.72 17.26 -20.76
N THR A 551 -5.18 18.08 -19.87
CA THR A 551 -4.37 19.26 -20.21
C THR A 551 -2.87 19.09 -19.93
N TYR A 552 -2.46 18.05 -19.18
CA TYR A 552 -1.07 17.90 -18.77
C TYR A 552 -0.15 17.64 -19.97
N ARG A 553 0.86 18.51 -20.14
CA ARG A 553 1.96 18.35 -21.09
C ARG A 553 3.28 18.46 -20.35
N PHE A 554 4.13 17.45 -20.48
CA PHE A 554 5.43 17.43 -19.84
C PHE A 554 6.29 18.63 -20.25
N ALA A 555 6.19 19.05 -21.52
CA ALA A 555 6.93 20.19 -22.06
C ALA A 555 6.74 21.47 -21.23
N ASP A 556 5.53 21.71 -20.73
CA ASP A 556 5.18 22.91 -19.95
C ASP A 556 5.74 22.87 -18.53
N HIS A 557 6.16 21.69 -18.07
CA HIS A 557 6.67 21.46 -16.71
C HIS A 557 8.14 21.01 -16.68
N LYS A 558 8.77 20.87 -17.85
CA LYS A 558 10.10 20.27 -18.00
C LYS A 558 11.16 20.90 -17.09
N GLU A 559 11.23 22.22 -17.06
CA GLU A 559 12.23 22.95 -16.26
C GLU A 559 12.01 22.75 -14.76
N ARG A 560 10.75 22.73 -14.30
CA ARG A 560 10.41 22.39 -12.91
C ARG A 560 10.82 20.95 -12.59
N VAL A 561 10.64 20.01 -13.52
CA VAL A 561 11.05 18.61 -13.31
C VAL A 561 12.57 18.46 -13.26
N ILE A 562 13.32 19.22 -14.08
CA ILE A 562 14.79 19.27 -14.02
C ILE A 562 15.26 19.75 -12.64
N ASP A 563 14.72 20.88 -12.17
CA ASP A 563 15.04 21.43 -10.85
C ASP A 563 14.69 20.42 -9.74
N LEU A 564 13.49 19.85 -9.78
CA LEU A 564 13.06 18.84 -8.82
C LEU A 564 13.96 17.60 -8.81
N LEU A 565 14.38 17.10 -9.97
CA LEU A 565 15.31 15.96 -10.05
C LEU A 565 16.67 16.30 -9.43
N ALA A 566 17.18 17.51 -9.65
CA ALA A 566 18.43 17.95 -9.02
C ALA A 566 18.31 18.02 -7.49
N ARG A 567 17.20 18.55 -6.97
CA ARG A 567 16.94 18.61 -5.52
C ARG A 567 16.73 17.25 -4.89
N VAL A 568 15.92 16.39 -5.52
CA VAL A 568 15.70 15.01 -5.05
C VAL A 568 16.98 14.18 -5.15
N THR A 569 17.91 14.53 -6.05
CA THR A 569 19.26 13.94 -6.04
C THR A 569 20.01 14.32 -4.76
N THR A 570 20.02 15.60 -4.37
CA THR A 570 20.60 16.04 -3.09
C THR A 570 19.97 15.32 -1.91
N VAL A 571 18.63 15.30 -1.85
CA VAL A 571 17.89 14.57 -0.80
C VAL A 571 18.35 13.12 -0.73
N SER A 572 18.40 12.43 -1.87
CA SER A 572 18.77 11.01 -1.88
C SER A 572 20.20 10.75 -1.40
N VAL A 573 21.15 11.61 -1.78
CA VAL A 573 22.56 11.49 -1.35
C VAL A 573 22.71 11.76 0.14
N GLU A 574 22.11 12.85 0.63
CA GLU A 574 22.18 13.22 2.05
C GLU A 574 21.46 12.21 2.94
N THR A 575 20.30 11.70 2.52
CA THR A 575 19.61 10.63 3.24
C THR A 575 20.50 9.39 3.38
N VAL A 576 21.22 9.00 2.32
CA VAL A 576 22.13 7.85 2.36
C VAL A 576 23.35 8.14 3.23
N ARG A 577 23.90 9.36 3.21
CA ARG A 577 25.00 9.76 4.10
C ARG A 577 24.59 9.64 5.56
N ILE A 578 23.48 10.28 5.96
CA ILE A 578 23.00 10.29 7.34
C ILE A 578 22.69 8.87 7.82
N VAL A 579 22.03 8.06 6.98
CA VAL A 579 21.74 6.66 7.30
C VAL A 579 23.02 5.82 7.42
N GLY A 580 24.07 6.15 6.67
CA GLY A 580 25.38 5.49 6.75
C GLY A 580 26.17 5.82 8.01
N GLU A 581 25.78 6.85 8.77
CA GLU A 581 26.37 7.20 10.08
C GLU A 581 25.75 6.39 11.23
N MET A 582 24.60 5.75 11.00
CA MET A 582 23.95 4.91 11.99
C MET A 582 24.74 3.59 12.20
N PRO A 583 24.73 3.00 13.41
CA PRO A 583 25.39 1.72 13.67
C PRO A 583 24.96 0.61 12.70
N ALA A 584 25.85 -0.32 12.36
CA ALA A 584 25.56 -1.40 11.41
C ALA A 584 24.77 -2.58 12.01
N GLU A 585 24.70 -2.65 13.34
CA GLU A 585 24.05 -3.74 14.07
C GLU A 585 22.88 -3.20 14.90
N THR A 586 21.82 -3.99 14.99
CA THR A 586 20.82 -3.81 16.05
C THR A 586 21.37 -4.43 17.33
N MET A 587 21.22 -3.74 18.47
CA MET A 587 21.54 -4.33 19.78
C MET A 587 20.84 -5.67 20.02
#